data_AF-A0A972BQK1-F1
#
_entry.id   AF-A0A972BQK1-F1
#
_cell.length_a   1.000
_cell.length_b   1.000
_cell.length_c   1.000
_cell.angle_alpha   90.00
_cell.angle_beta   90.00
_cell.angle_gamma   90.00
#
_symmetry.space_group_name_H-M   'P 1'
#
loop_
_entity.id
_entity.type
_entity.pdbx_description
1 polymer ?
#
loop_
_entity_poly.entity_id
_entity_poly.type
_entity_poly.pdbx_seq_one_letter_code
_entity_poly.pdbx_strand_id
1 'polypeptide(L)'
;MIDLDFTFFVQLVNFLLILSVLNLVLYRPIRGIIKKRAEIMDEKLGSINGFTADAEAKLANYAAALSGSRTEAQAVRMALREEGQAAETDVLSVATNEAAQKIAVARQDIDAQKQSALKALRAEVAGYAKDVAHKVLSRA
;
A
#
# COMPACT_ATOMS: atom_id res chain seq x y z
N MET A 1 -82.50 45.60 33.61
CA MET A 1 -81.36 46.43 33.16
C MET A 1 -80.13 45.80 33.76
N ILE A 2 -79.00 45.77 33.05
CA ILE A 2 -77.75 45.32 33.67
C ILE A 2 -77.33 46.47 34.57
N ASP A 3 -77.68 46.39 35.85
CA ASP A 3 -77.22 47.36 36.82
C ASP A 3 -75.73 47.08 37.04
N LEU A 4 -74.90 48.00 36.53
CA LEU A 4 -73.46 47.99 36.74
C LEU A 4 -73.17 48.41 38.19
N ASP A 5 -73.41 47.47 39.10
CA ASP A 5 -73.11 47.66 40.51
C ASP A 5 -71.61 47.49 40.80
N PHE A 6 -71.15 48.05 41.92
CA PHE A 6 -69.79 47.88 42.44
C PHE A 6 -69.35 46.40 42.49
N THR A 7 -70.30 45.49 42.75
CA THR A 7 -70.09 44.03 42.75
C THR A 7 -69.61 43.49 41.40
N PHE A 8 -70.07 44.05 40.27
CA PHE A 8 -69.60 43.66 38.94
C PHE A 8 -68.12 43.99 38.75
N PHE A 9 -67.68 45.16 39.21
CA PHE A 9 -66.27 45.54 39.18
C PHE A 9 -65.41 44.64 40.07
N VAL A 10 -65.89 44.29 41.27
CA VAL A 10 -65.21 43.35 42.16
C VAL A 10 -65.08 41.96 41.52
N GLN A 11 -66.14 41.47 40.85
CA GLN A 11 -66.11 40.19 40.15
C GLN A 11 -65.19 40.21 38.92
N LEU A 12 -65.14 41.31 38.18
CA LEU A 12 -64.21 41.50 37.06
C LEU A 12 -62.76 41.49 37.53
N VAL A 13 -62.45 42.17 38.63
CA VAL A 13 -61.11 42.16 39.24
C VAL A 13 -60.75 40.75 39.71
N ASN A 14 -61.67 40.03 40.35
CA ASN A 14 -61.45 38.64 40.77
C ASN A 14 -61.16 37.72 39.58
N PHE A 15 -61.94 37.85 38.49
CA PHE A 15 -61.72 37.09 37.26
C PHE A 15 -60.36 37.39 36.63
N LEU A 16 -59.98 38.66 36.52
CA LEU A 16 -58.68 39.06 35.99
C LEU A 16 -57.51 38.58 36.86
N LEU A 17 -57.70 38.54 38.18
CA LEU A 17 -56.72 38.02 39.13
C LEU A 17 -56.52 36.51 38.93
N ILE A 18 -57.61 35.73 38.86
CA ILE A 18 -57.54 34.29 38.57
C ILE A 18 -56.92 34.03 37.19
N LEU A 19 -57.30 34.80 36.18
CA LEU A 19 -56.75 34.67 34.82
C LEU A 19 -55.24 34.96 34.79
N SER A 20 -54.79 35.96 35.55
CA SER A 20 -53.37 36.28 35.68
C SER A 20 -52.59 35.18 36.39
N VAL A 21 -53.15 34.62 37.47
CA VAL A 21 -52.57 33.47 38.18
C VAL A 21 -52.51 32.25 37.27
N LEU A 22 -53.58 31.96 36.53
CA LEU A 22 -53.65 30.83 35.59
C LEU A 22 -52.64 30.98 34.44
N ASN A 23 -52.46 32.19 33.91
CA ASN A 23 -51.45 32.47 32.89
C ASN A 23 -50.03 32.20 33.42
N LEU A 24 -49.74 32.63 34.65
CA LEU A 24 -48.44 32.44 35.27
C LEU A 24 -48.18 30.97 35.62
N VAL A 25 -49.18 30.27 36.16
CA VAL A 25 -49.04 28.90 36.70
C VAL A 25 -49.20 27.82 35.64
N LEU A 26 -50.03 28.01 34.60
CA LEU A 26 -50.31 26.96 33.61
C LEU A 26 -49.72 27.27 32.22
N TYR A 27 -49.98 28.45 31.68
CA TYR A 27 -49.61 28.76 30.30
C TYR A 27 -48.09 28.88 30.10
N ARG A 28 -47.37 29.53 31.04
CA ARG A 28 -45.90 29.62 30.99
C ARG A 28 -45.20 28.25 31.04
N PRO A 29 -45.48 27.33 31.99
CA PRO A 29 -44.81 26.04 32.02
C PRO A 29 -45.18 25.13 30.85
N ILE A 30 -46.44 25.14 30.40
CA ILE A 30 -46.85 24.35 29.22
C ILE A 30 -46.05 24.77 27.98
N ARG A 31 -45.94 26.08 27.73
CA ARG A 31 -45.14 26.60 26.60
C ARG A 31 -43.66 26.25 26.74
N GLY A 32 -43.12 26.27 27.96
CA GLY A 32 -41.75 25.85 28.26
C GLY A 32 -41.51 24.37 27.94
N ILE A 33 -42.43 23.47 28.31
CA ILE A 33 -42.32 22.04 28.03
C ILE A 33 -42.39 21.76 26.52
N ILE A 34 -43.27 22.44 25.79
CA ILE A 34 -43.37 22.29 24.33
C ILE A 34 -42.08 22.74 23.65
N LYS A 35 -41.53 23.90 24.04
CA LYS A 35 -40.23 24.37 23.54
C LYS A 35 -39.10 23.39 23.84
N LYS A 36 -39.02 22.93 25.09
CA LYS A 36 -37.98 21.98 25.51
C LYS A 36 -38.05 20.66 24.73
N ARG A 37 -39.26 20.17 24.43
CA ARG A 37 -39.43 18.99 23.57
C ARG A 37 -38.97 19.25 22.14
N ALA A 38 -39.31 20.41 21.57
CA ALA A 38 -38.86 20.79 20.23
C ALA A 38 -37.33 20.89 20.17
N GLU A 39 -36.70 21.58 21.13
CA GLU A 39 -35.24 21.72 21.23
C GLU A 39 -34.54 20.36 21.35
N ILE A 40 -35.05 19.44 22.20
CA ILE A 40 -34.49 18.10 22.32
C ILE A 40 -34.63 17.30 21.01
N MET A 41 -35.73 17.46 20.27
CA MET A 41 -35.89 16.80 18.98
C MET A 41 -34.94 17.35 17.94
N ASP A 42 -34.81 18.67 17.84
CA ASP A 42 -33.88 19.32 16.91
C ASP A 42 -32.43 18.96 17.23
N GLU A 43 -32.05 18.93 18.51
CA GLU A 43 -30.72 18.49 18.95
C GLU A 43 -30.46 17.04 18.57
N LYS A 44 -31.42 16.14 18.81
CA LYS A 44 -31.29 14.72 18.43
C LYS A 44 -31.17 14.55 16.92
N LEU A 45 -32.00 15.24 16.13
CA LEU A 45 -31.91 15.21 14.68
C LEU A 45 -30.56 15.75 14.18
N GLY A 46 -30.09 16.86 14.75
CA GLY A 46 -28.77 17.42 14.47
C GLY A 46 -27.64 16.42 14.78
N SER A 47 -27.71 15.76 15.95
CA SER A 47 -26.71 14.75 16.34
C SER A 47 -26.72 13.52 15.43
N ILE A 48 -27.90 13.08 14.98
CA ILE A 48 -28.03 11.95 14.06
C ILE A 48 -27.42 12.32 12.71
N ASN A 49 -27.80 13.48 12.15
CA ASN A 49 -27.28 13.96 10.88
C ASN A 49 -25.76 14.16 10.91
N GLY A 50 -25.24 14.71 12.01
CA GLY A 50 -23.80 14.86 12.22
C GLY A 50 -23.09 13.50 12.29
N PHE A 51 -23.65 12.56 13.06
CA PHE A 51 -23.08 11.21 13.17
C PHE A 51 -23.10 10.46 11.84
N THR A 52 -24.17 10.57 11.05
CA THR A 52 -24.25 9.95 9.72
C THR A 52 -23.24 10.58 8.76
N ALA A 53 -23.12 11.92 8.75
CA ALA A 53 -22.15 12.61 7.92
C ALA A 53 -20.70 12.23 8.28
N ASP A 54 -20.38 12.18 9.58
CA ASP A 54 -19.06 11.77 10.06
C ASP A 54 -18.76 10.29 9.72
N ALA A 55 -19.76 9.42 9.82
CA ALA A 55 -19.63 8.01 9.47
C ALA A 55 -19.38 7.83 7.96
N GLU A 56 -20.12 8.54 7.11
CA GLU A 56 -19.93 8.56 5.67
C GLU A 56 -18.55 9.12 5.28
N ALA A 57 -18.13 10.22 5.90
CA ALA A 57 -16.80 10.80 5.68
C ALA A 57 -15.69 9.83 6.08
N LYS A 58 -15.82 9.15 7.23
CA LYS A 58 -14.86 8.12 7.66
C LYS A 58 -14.83 6.92 6.71
N LEU A 59 -15.98 6.46 6.23
CA LEU A 59 -16.05 5.38 5.24
C LEU A 59 -15.40 5.77 3.92
N ALA A 60 -15.66 6.99 3.42
CA ALA A 60 -15.05 7.51 2.21
C ALA A 60 -13.53 7.61 2.34
N ASN A 61 -13.03 8.16 3.45
CA ASN A 61 -11.60 8.25 3.73
C ASN A 61 -10.95 6.86 3.84
N TYR A 62 -11.62 5.91 4.50
CA TYR A 62 -11.13 4.53 4.61
C TYR A 62 -11.09 3.83 3.25
N ALA A 63 -12.13 3.98 2.44
CA ALA A 63 -12.16 3.42 1.08
C ALA A 63 -11.06 4.03 0.19
N ALA A 64 -10.84 5.35 0.29
CA ALA A 64 -9.78 6.04 -0.42
C ALA A 64 -8.39 5.54 0.02
N ALA A 65 -8.16 5.40 1.33
CA ALA A 65 -6.91 4.88 1.88
C ALA A 65 -6.65 3.42 1.44
N LEU A 66 -7.68 2.58 1.44
CA LEU A 66 -7.57 1.19 0.98
C LEU A 66 -7.26 1.10 -0.52
N SER A 67 -7.91 1.95 -1.32
CA SER A 67 -7.64 2.06 -2.76
C SER A 67 -6.19 2.53 -3.01
N GLY A 68 -5.76 3.58 -2.32
CA GLY A 68 -4.39 4.12 -2.41
C GLY A 68 -3.33 3.10 -1.98
N SER A 69 -3.57 2.37 -0.89
CA SER A 69 -2.65 1.30 -0.46
C SER A 69 -2.56 0.17 -1.48
N ARG A 70 -3.66 -0.19 -2.15
CA ARG A 70 -3.65 -1.20 -3.21
C ARG A 70 -2.87 -0.74 -4.44
N THR A 71 -3.02 0.50 -4.87
CA THR A 71 -2.28 1.04 -6.01
C THR A 71 -0.79 1.15 -5.69
N GLU A 72 -0.44 1.61 -4.49
CA GLU A 72 0.95 1.66 -4.02
C GLU A 72 1.57 0.25 -3.95
N ALA A 73 0.88 -0.72 -3.36
CA ALA A 73 1.35 -2.11 -3.30
C ALA A 73 1.53 -2.72 -4.70
N GLN A 74 0.65 -2.39 -5.66
CA GLN A 74 0.81 -2.81 -7.05
C GLN A 74 2.03 -2.15 -7.70
N ALA A 75 2.24 -0.85 -7.49
CA ALA A 75 3.40 -0.13 -7.99
C ALA A 75 4.72 -0.71 -7.44
N VAL A 76 4.79 -0.95 -6.12
CA VAL A 76 5.95 -1.59 -5.48
C VAL A 76 6.20 -2.99 -6.05
N ARG A 77 5.15 -3.80 -6.23
CA ARG A 77 5.31 -5.14 -6.84
C ARG A 77 5.79 -5.08 -8.28
N MET A 78 5.37 -4.09 -9.06
CA MET A 78 5.85 -3.93 -10.43
C MET A 78 7.32 -3.50 -10.44
N ALA A 79 7.69 -2.53 -9.61
CA ALA A 79 9.07 -2.08 -9.48
C ALA A 79 10.01 -3.23 -9.07
N LEU A 80 9.64 -4.01 -8.05
CA LEU A 80 10.43 -5.17 -7.62
C LEU A 80 10.53 -6.26 -8.68
N ARG A 81 9.49 -6.44 -9.52
CA ARG A 81 9.54 -7.38 -10.65
C ARG A 81 10.49 -6.91 -11.73
N GLU A 82 10.45 -5.63 -12.06
CA GLU A 82 11.34 -5.03 -13.06
C GLU A 82 12.80 -5.06 -12.58
N GLU A 83 13.05 -4.71 -11.31
CA GLU A 83 14.36 -4.83 -10.69
C GLU A 83 14.86 -6.28 -10.67
N GLY A 84 13.98 -7.23 -10.32
CA GLY A 84 14.31 -8.65 -10.35
C GLY A 84 14.65 -9.16 -11.75
N GLN A 85 13.90 -8.75 -12.77
CA GLN A 85 14.18 -9.10 -14.17
C GLN A 85 15.49 -8.49 -14.67
N ALA A 86 15.77 -7.24 -14.31
CA ALA A 86 17.02 -6.58 -14.64
C ALA A 86 18.22 -7.30 -13.98
N ALA A 87 18.10 -7.63 -12.70
CA ALA A 87 19.12 -8.38 -11.96
C ALA A 87 19.32 -9.79 -12.53
N GLU A 88 18.25 -10.50 -12.89
CA GLU A 88 18.33 -11.81 -13.54
C GLU A 88 19.09 -11.71 -14.88
N THR A 89 18.75 -10.71 -15.69
CA THR A 89 19.41 -10.48 -16.98
C THR A 89 20.89 -10.17 -16.81
N ASP A 90 21.24 -9.35 -15.83
CA ASP A 90 22.63 -8.97 -15.54
C ASP A 90 23.45 -10.18 -15.06
N VAL A 91 22.92 -10.95 -14.11
CA VAL A 91 23.56 -12.19 -13.62
C VAL A 91 23.73 -13.19 -14.75
N LEU A 92 22.72 -13.37 -15.60
CA LEU A 92 22.80 -14.29 -16.73
C LEU A 92 23.86 -13.82 -17.74
N SER A 93 23.93 -12.52 -18.03
CA SER A 93 24.94 -11.93 -18.90
C SER A 93 26.35 -12.16 -18.35
N VAL A 94 26.59 -11.85 -17.08
CA VAL A 94 27.87 -12.09 -16.41
C VAL A 94 28.26 -13.57 -16.47
N ALA A 95 27.33 -14.48 -16.12
CA ALA A 95 27.57 -15.91 -16.17
C ALA A 95 27.91 -16.41 -17.59
N THR A 96 27.22 -15.91 -18.61
CA THR A 96 27.52 -16.26 -20.01
C THR A 96 28.89 -15.74 -20.45
N ASN A 97 29.27 -14.53 -20.04
CA ASN A 97 30.58 -13.95 -20.35
C ASN A 97 31.71 -14.72 -19.66
N GLU A 98 31.54 -15.07 -18.38
CA GLU A 98 32.51 -15.89 -17.65
C GLU A 98 32.65 -17.29 -18.25
N ALA A 99 31.54 -17.92 -18.64
CA ALA A 99 31.56 -19.21 -19.31
C ALA A 99 32.30 -19.13 -20.65
N ALA A 100 32.04 -18.10 -21.46
CA ALA A 100 32.74 -17.86 -22.72
C ALA A 100 34.25 -17.64 -22.51
N GLN A 101 34.64 -16.86 -21.49
CA GLN A 101 36.04 -16.65 -21.13
C GLN A 101 36.71 -17.95 -20.69
N LYS A 102 36.07 -18.75 -19.83
CA LYS A 102 36.60 -20.05 -19.40
C LYS A 102 36.81 -21.01 -20.57
N ILE A 103 35.87 -21.05 -21.52
CA ILE A 103 36.00 -21.85 -22.74
C ILE A 103 37.16 -21.34 -23.61
N ALA A 104 37.31 -20.02 -23.75
CA ALA A 104 38.41 -19.44 -24.52
C ALA A 104 39.78 -19.79 -23.93
N VAL A 105 39.94 -19.66 -22.61
CA VAL A 105 41.17 -20.05 -21.88
C VAL A 105 41.43 -21.54 -22.04
N ALA A 106 40.43 -22.39 -21.82
CA ALA A 106 40.58 -23.83 -21.97
C ALA A 106 41.01 -24.25 -23.38
N ARG A 107 40.48 -23.60 -24.43
CA ARG A 107 40.93 -23.82 -25.82
C ARG A 107 42.38 -23.43 -26.01
N GLN A 108 42.79 -22.29 -25.46
CA GLN A 108 44.16 -21.80 -25.55
C GLN A 108 45.15 -22.74 -24.85
N ASP A 109 44.77 -23.27 -23.68
CA ASP A 109 45.55 -24.27 -22.95
C ASP A 109 45.67 -25.60 -23.72
N ILE A 110 44.57 -26.07 -24.33
CA ILE A 110 44.57 -27.28 -25.18
C ILE A 110 45.52 -27.09 -26.37
N ASP A 111 45.47 -25.93 -27.04
CA ASP A 111 46.37 -25.65 -28.17
C ASP A 111 47.83 -25.59 -27.73
N ALA A 112 48.12 -24.99 -26.57
CA ALA A 112 49.46 -24.97 -25.99
C ALA A 112 49.96 -26.40 -25.64
N GLN A 113 49.11 -27.23 -25.01
CA GLN A 113 49.41 -28.62 -24.71
C GLN A 113 49.67 -29.43 -25.98
N LYS A 114 48.86 -29.25 -27.02
CA LYS A 114 49.05 -29.89 -28.33
C LYS A 114 50.39 -29.54 -28.96
N GLN A 115 50.78 -28.25 -28.93
CA GLN A 115 52.09 -27.83 -29.44
C GLN A 115 53.25 -28.42 -28.63
N SER A 116 53.12 -28.47 -27.30
CA SER A 116 54.12 -29.08 -26.41
C SER A 116 54.28 -30.58 -26.70
N ALA A 117 53.16 -31.31 -26.78
CA ALA A 117 53.15 -32.75 -27.12
C ALA A 117 53.76 -33.02 -28.50
N LEU A 118 53.47 -32.19 -29.51
CA LEU A 118 54.08 -32.31 -30.83
C LEU A 118 55.59 -32.05 -30.81
N LYS A 119 56.08 -31.12 -29.99
CA LYS A 119 57.52 -30.89 -29.81
C LYS A 119 58.19 -32.08 -29.13
N ALA A 120 57.60 -32.62 -28.07
CA ALA A 120 58.09 -33.80 -27.37
C ALA A 120 58.16 -35.02 -28.31
N LEU A 121 57.09 -35.29 -29.07
CA LEU A 121 57.05 -36.39 -30.04
C LEU A 121 58.15 -36.26 -31.10
N ARG A 122 58.39 -35.04 -31.62
CA ARG A 122 59.48 -34.82 -32.59
C ARG A 122 60.86 -35.08 -31.99
N ALA A 123 61.09 -34.70 -30.73
CA ALA A 123 62.35 -34.96 -30.04
C ALA A 123 62.56 -36.47 -29.82
N GLU A 124 61.50 -37.20 -29.44
CA GLU A 124 61.54 -38.64 -29.24
C GLU A 124 61.77 -39.41 -30.57
N VAL A 125 61.09 -39.01 -31.64
CA VAL A 125 61.31 -39.55 -33.00
C VAL A 125 62.75 -39.30 -33.48
N ALA A 126 63.32 -38.12 -33.20
CA ALA A 126 64.72 -37.83 -33.53
C ALA A 126 65.70 -38.69 -32.71
N GLY A 127 65.37 -38.99 -31.45
CA GLY A 127 66.08 -39.97 -30.62
C GLY A 127 66.04 -41.37 -31.23
N TYR A 128 64.85 -41.89 -31.55
CA TYR A 128 64.70 -43.19 -32.19
C TYR A 128 65.41 -43.27 -33.54
N ALA A 129 65.38 -42.21 -34.35
CA ALA A 129 66.10 -42.16 -35.62
C ALA A 129 67.62 -42.26 -35.44
N LYS A 130 68.18 -41.61 -34.40
CA LYS A 130 69.60 -41.75 -34.03
C LYS A 130 69.94 -43.15 -33.56
N ASP A 131 69.10 -43.77 -32.74
CA ASP A 131 69.31 -45.13 -32.26
C ASP A 131 69.28 -46.15 -33.39
N VAL A 132 68.35 -46.00 -34.35
CA VAL A 132 68.30 -46.82 -35.56
C VAL A 132 69.56 -46.62 -36.40
N ALA A 133 69.99 -45.37 -36.62
CA ALA A 133 71.21 -45.07 -37.37
C ALA A 133 72.46 -45.69 -36.72
N HIS A 134 72.59 -45.62 -35.40
CA HIS A 134 73.67 -46.28 -34.65
C HIS A 134 73.65 -47.79 -34.81
N LYS A 135 72.47 -48.42 -34.77
CA LYS A 135 72.31 -49.88 -34.87
C LYS A 135 72.59 -50.42 -36.28
N VAL A 136 72.30 -49.64 -37.31
CA VAL A 136 72.65 -49.96 -38.70
C VAL A 136 74.15 -49.76 -38.95
N LEU A 137 74.75 -48.68 -38.43
CA LEU A 137 76.17 -48.39 -38.60
C LEU A 137 77.07 -49.35 -37.80
N SER A 138 76.61 -49.85 -36.65
CA SER A 138 77.32 -50.88 -35.84
C SER A 138 77.32 -52.27 -36.49
N ARG A 139 76.61 -52.46 -37.61
CA ARG A 139 76.57 -53.72 -38.38
C ARG A 139 77.40 -53.68 -39.67
N ALA A 140 78.03 -52.55 -39.99
CA ALA A 140 79.04 -52.42 -41.05
C ALA A 140 80.44 -52.47 -40.44
#